data_AF-A0A093ZNT4-F1
#
_entry.id   AF-A0A093ZNT4-F1
#
_cell.length_a   1.000
_cell.length_b   1.000
_cell.length_c   1.000
_cell.angle_alpha   90.00
_cell.angle_beta   90.00
_cell.angle_gamma   90.00
#
_symmetry.space_group_name_H-M   'P 1'
#
loop_
_entity.id
_entity.type
_entity.pdbx_description
1 polymer ?
#
loop_
_entity_poly.entity_id
_entity_poly.type
_entity_poly.pdbx_seq_one_letter_code
_entity_poly.pdbx_strand_id
1 'polypeptide(L)'
;MSKAKQGYQLEIADYDLSKDERKYETISLGSVTADGLAQLDTKAQSIPAPGVSKNPLNRFEVDNCQSWLKRYLDLLVKNRVMAQSARDALDDAPKI
;
A
#
# COMPACT_ATOMS: atom_id res chain seq x y z
N MET A 1 2.70 -27.11 -38.61
CA MET A 1 1.53 -26.83 -37.74
C MET A 1 2.04 -26.22 -36.44
N SER A 2 2.08 -24.89 -36.32
CA SER A 2 2.49 -24.23 -35.05
C SER A 2 1.25 -23.83 -34.27
N LYS A 3 1.08 -24.39 -33.06
CA LYS A 3 0.03 -23.98 -32.12
C LYS A 3 0.37 -22.60 -31.55
N ALA A 4 -0.50 -21.63 -31.78
CA ALA A 4 -0.45 -20.33 -31.12
C ALA A 4 -0.71 -20.51 -29.62
N LYS A 5 0.15 -19.97 -28.76
CA LYS A 5 -0.08 -19.92 -27.32
C LYS A 5 -1.18 -18.89 -27.04
N GLN A 6 -2.27 -19.32 -26.39
CA GLN A 6 -3.33 -18.43 -25.92
C GLN A 6 -2.72 -17.38 -24.99
N GLY A 7 -2.80 -16.11 -25.42
CA GLY A 7 -2.40 -14.98 -24.60
C GLY A 7 -3.37 -14.77 -23.45
N TYR A 8 -2.87 -14.25 -22.33
CA TYR A 8 -3.70 -13.84 -21.21
C TYR A 8 -4.35 -12.49 -21.53
N GLN A 9 -5.68 -12.39 -21.43
CA GLN A 9 -6.37 -11.11 -21.43
C GLN A 9 -6.40 -10.57 -20.00
N LEU A 10 -5.89 -9.35 -19.81
CA LEU A 10 -5.94 -8.64 -18.54
C LEU A 10 -7.31 -7.96 -18.43
N GLU A 11 -8.21 -8.51 -17.64
CA GLU A 11 -9.44 -7.81 -17.27
C GLU A 11 -9.15 -6.86 -16.11
N ILE A 12 -9.27 -5.56 -16.36
CA ILE A 12 -9.23 -4.54 -15.31
C ILE A 12 -10.66 -4.35 -14.83
N ALA A 13 -11.03 -5.07 -13.77
CA ALA A 13 -12.31 -4.91 -13.09
C ALA A 13 -12.17 -3.93 -11.92
N ASP A 14 -13.23 -3.20 -11.61
CA ASP A 14 -13.31 -2.37 -10.40
C ASP A 14 -13.14 -3.27 -9.17
N TYR A 15 -12.09 -3.00 -8.39
CA TYR A 15 -11.72 -3.80 -7.23
C TYR A 15 -12.58 -3.41 -6.02
N ASP A 16 -13.55 -4.26 -5.67
CA ASP A 16 -14.45 -4.08 -4.53
C ASP A 16 -14.07 -5.03 -3.39
N LEU A 17 -13.44 -4.49 -2.35
CA LEU A 17 -13.03 -5.24 -1.15
C LEU A 17 -14.19 -5.94 -0.45
N SER A 18 -15.44 -5.46 -0.61
CA SER A 18 -16.61 -6.08 0.01
C SER A 18 -17.02 -7.40 -0.66
N LYS A 19 -16.55 -7.63 -1.88
CA LYS A 19 -16.85 -8.82 -2.68
C LYS A 19 -15.68 -9.81 -2.74
N ASP A 20 -14.52 -9.47 -2.16
CA ASP A 20 -13.38 -10.37 -2.12
C ASP A 20 -13.56 -11.37 -0.95
N GLU A 21 -13.58 -12.67 -1.26
CA GLU A 21 -13.68 -13.75 -0.26
C GLU A 21 -12.36 -13.95 0.51
N ARG A 22 -11.29 -13.25 0.15
CA ARG A 22 -10.02 -13.29 0.87
C ARG A 22 -10.21 -12.80 2.31
N LYS A 23 -9.77 -13.62 3.25
CA LYS A 23 -9.61 -13.20 4.64
C LYS A 23 -8.41 -12.26 4.73
N TYR A 24 -8.68 -10.97 4.87
CA TYR A 24 -7.65 -9.99 5.19
C TYR A 24 -7.46 -9.91 6.70
N GLU A 25 -6.20 -9.93 7.12
CA GLU A 25 -5.84 -9.56 8.48
C GLU A 25 -5.70 -8.04 8.55
N THR A 26 -6.38 -7.43 9.52
CA THR A 26 -6.27 -5.99 9.77
C THR A 26 -5.33 -5.76 10.94
N ILE A 27 -4.26 -5.01 10.70
CA ILE A 27 -3.29 -4.65 11.72
C ILE A 27 -3.49 -3.19 12.10
N SER A 28 -3.74 -2.93 13.38
CA SER A 28 -3.81 -1.56 13.89
C SER A 28 -2.42 -0.96 13.95
N LEU A 29 -2.24 0.19 13.30
CA LEU A 29 -0.99 0.96 13.33
C LEU A 29 -0.98 1.99 14.49
N GLY A 30 -2.01 1.98 15.35
CA GLY A 30 -2.16 2.91 16.47
C GLY A 30 -3.25 3.94 16.27
N SER A 31 -3.17 5.04 17.02
CA SER A 31 -4.19 6.09 17.08
C SER A 31 -3.66 7.42 16.58
N VAL A 32 -4.56 8.23 16.02
CA VAL A 32 -4.29 9.60 15.57
C VAL A 32 -5.26 10.55 16.31
N THR A 33 -4.80 11.76 16.64
CA THR A 33 -5.66 12.80 17.23
C THR A 33 -6.57 13.42 16.16
N ALA A 34 -7.60 14.18 16.55
CA ALA A 34 -8.45 14.90 15.60
C ALA A 34 -7.65 15.86 14.70
N ASP A 35 -6.69 16.59 15.26
CA ASP A 35 -5.80 17.48 14.51
C ASP A 35 -4.84 16.72 13.59
N GLY A 36 -4.41 15.53 14.00
CA GLY A 36 -3.60 14.64 13.18
C GLY A 36 -4.39 14.06 12.00
N LEU A 37 -5.68 13.77 12.21
CA LEU A 37 -6.58 13.22 11.19
C LEU A 37 -6.71 14.18 10.01
N ALA A 38 -6.85 15.49 10.28
CA ALA A 38 -6.93 16.52 9.25
C ALA A 38 -5.66 16.66 8.40
N GLN A 39 -4.52 16.12 8.86
CA GLN A 39 -3.24 16.21 8.16
C GLN A 39 -2.91 14.97 7.32
N LEU A 40 -3.66 13.87 7.46
CA LEU A 40 -3.32 12.61 6.81
C LEU A 40 -3.30 12.76 5.29
N ASP A 41 -4.38 13.29 4.70
CA ASP A 41 -4.47 13.45 3.24
C ASP A 41 -3.40 14.37 2.68
N THR A 42 -3.17 15.53 3.31
CA THR A 42 -2.13 16.47 2.87
C THR A 42 -0.74 15.83 2.93
N LYS A 43 -0.44 15.06 3.97
CA LYS A 43 0.86 14.37 4.09
C LYS A 43 0.98 13.21 3.09
N ALA A 44 -0.10 12.46 2.85
CA ALA A 44 -0.12 11.40 1.84
C ALA A 44 0.18 11.93 0.44
N GLN A 45 -0.46 13.05 0.05
CA GLN A 45 -0.25 13.70 -1.25
C GLN A 45 1.16 14.29 -1.43
N SER A 46 1.88 14.54 -0.34
CA SER A 46 3.26 15.03 -0.40
C SER A 46 4.28 13.95 -0.80
N ILE A 47 3.86 12.68 -0.79
CA ILE A 47 4.71 11.54 -1.15
C ILE A 47 4.24 11.01 -2.50
N PRO A 48 5.09 11.05 -3.54
CA PRO A 48 4.74 10.53 -4.85
C PRO A 48 4.25 9.09 -4.76
N ALA A 49 3.04 8.83 -5.24
CA ALA A 49 2.50 7.48 -5.33
C ALA A 49 3.38 6.61 -6.24
N PRO A 50 3.50 5.31 -5.95
CA PRO A 50 4.13 4.39 -6.88
C PRO A 50 3.27 4.37 -8.14
N GLY A 51 3.84 4.83 -9.25
CA GLY A 51 3.16 4.86 -10.53
C GLY A 51 2.84 3.45 -11.04
N VAL A 52 2.21 3.37 -12.22
CA VAL A 52 1.93 2.09 -12.87
C VAL A 52 3.24 1.31 -13.07
N SER A 53 3.28 0.05 -12.62
CA SER A 53 4.44 -0.80 -12.81
C SER A 53 4.76 -0.95 -14.30
N LYS A 54 6.03 -0.74 -14.68
CA LYS A 54 6.52 -1.01 -16.03
C LYS A 54 6.57 -2.51 -16.34
N ASN A 55 6.63 -3.34 -15.29
CA ASN A 55 6.60 -4.78 -15.39
C ASN A 55 5.57 -5.34 -14.40
N PRO A 56 4.29 -5.46 -14.78
CA PRO A 56 3.21 -5.89 -13.88
C PRO A 56 3.39 -7.33 -13.35
N LEU A 57 4.25 -8.13 -13.99
CA LEU A 57 4.58 -9.49 -13.54
C LEU A 57 5.70 -9.52 -12.49
N ASN A 58 6.46 -8.43 -12.35
CA ASN A 58 7.50 -8.30 -11.33
C ASN A 58 6.99 -7.48 -10.13
N ARG A 59 6.30 -8.17 -9.21
CA ARG A 59 5.73 -7.57 -7.99
C ARG A 59 6.75 -7.00 -7.00
N PHE A 60 8.05 -7.25 -7.21
CA PHE A 60 9.13 -6.86 -6.30
C PHE A 60 10.00 -5.71 -6.84
N GLU A 61 9.67 -5.14 -8.00
CA GLU A 61 10.48 -4.09 -8.61
C GLU A 61 10.31 -2.71 -7.93
N VAL A 62 11.44 -2.05 -7.70
CA VAL A 62 11.72 -0.63 -7.37
C VAL A 62 10.86 0.03 -6.28
N ASP A 63 9.60 0.39 -6.59
CA ASP A 63 8.75 1.21 -5.74
C ASP A 63 7.29 0.78 -5.90
N ASN A 64 6.68 0.37 -4.79
CA ASN A 64 5.33 -0.21 -4.75
C ASN A 64 4.53 0.36 -3.58
N CYS A 65 3.28 -0.07 -3.43
CA CYS A 65 2.39 0.44 -2.38
C CYS A 65 2.96 0.24 -0.96
N GLN A 66 3.76 -0.81 -0.74
CA GLN A 66 4.37 -1.10 0.56
C GLN A 66 5.54 -0.15 0.85
N SER A 67 6.40 0.11 -0.14
CA SER A 67 7.48 1.11 -0.03
C SER A 67 6.94 2.53 0.14
N TRP A 68 5.82 2.86 -0.52
CA TRP A 68 5.10 4.12 -0.29
C TRP A 68 4.56 4.23 1.12
N LEU A 69 3.88 3.19 1.62
CA LEU A 69 3.30 3.20 2.97
C LEU A 69 4.37 3.40 4.05
N LYS A 70 5.55 2.78 3.89
CA LYS A 70 6.69 2.99 4.79
C LYS A 70 7.11 4.47 4.86
N ARG A 71 7.33 5.10 3.70
CA ARG A 71 7.67 6.53 3.62
C ARG A 71 6.58 7.41 4.22
N TYR A 72 5.32 7.03 4.03
CA TYR A 72 4.19 7.75 4.61
C TYR A 72 4.18 7.68 6.13
N LEU A 73 4.32 6.48 6.72
CA LEU A 73 4.44 6.35 8.18
C LEU A 73 5.67 7.07 8.73
N ASP A 74 6.83 6.98 8.07
CA ASP A 74 8.03 7.71 8.47
C ASP A 74 7.76 9.23 8.54
N LEU A 75 7.02 9.78 7.56
CA LEU A 75 6.62 11.19 7.56
C LEU A 75 5.63 11.53 8.67
N LEU A 76 4.65 10.66 8.96
CA LEU A 76 3.69 10.86 10.04
C LEU A 76 4.37 10.84 11.41
N VAL A 77 5.30 9.91 11.62
CA VAL A 77 6.09 9.79 12.86
C VAL A 77 7.01 10.98 13.04
N LYS A 78 7.76 11.36 11.99
CA LYS A 78 8.63 12.55 12.01
C LYS A 78 7.87 13.83 12.39
N ASN A 79 6.63 13.94 11.93
CA ASN A 79 5.77 15.09 12.19
C ASN A 79 4.93 14.95 13.47
N ARG A 80 5.15 13.90 14.27
CA ARG A 80 4.42 13.61 15.52
C ARG A 80 2.90 13.45 15.34
N VAL A 81 2.45 13.10 14.13
CA VAL A 81 1.05 12.75 13.86
C VAL A 81 0.74 11.33 14.34
N MET A 82 1.74 10.44 14.24
CA MET A 82 1.68 9.08 14.78
C MET A 82 2.89 8.80 15.66
N ALA A 83 2.75 7.84 16.57
CA ALA A 83 3.85 7.34 17.38
C ALA A 83 4.75 6.39 16.58
N GLN A 84 6.01 6.24 17.02
CA GLN A 84 6.98 5.32 16.42
C GLN A 84 6.46 3.87 16.34
N SER A 85 5.62 3.46 17.30
CA SER A 85 4.97 2.15 17.33
C SER A 85 4.18 1.82 16.07
N ALA A 86 3.71 2.84 15.32
CA ALA A 86 3.05 2.63 14.03
C ALA A 86 3.99 2.02 12.99
N ARG A 87 5.24 2.49 12.99
CA ARG A 87 6.27 1.99 12.07
C ARG A 87 6.72 0.59 12.45
N ASP A 88 6.83 0.34 13.76
CA ASP A 88 7.21 -0.94 14.32
C ASP A 88 6.13 -1.99 14.00
N ALA A 89 4.85 -1.66 14.20
CA ALA A 89 3.72 -2.52 13.84
C ALA A 89 3.69 -2.87 12.35
N LEU A 90 4.08 -1.94 11.47
CA LEU A 90 4.20 -2.22 10.04
C LEU A 90 5.39 -3.15 9.71
N ASP A 91 6.52 -3.03 10.42
CA ASP A 91 7.70 -3.88 10.18
C ASP A 91 7.50 -5.32 10.67
N ASP A 92 6.70 -5.48 11.74
CA ASP A 92 6.31 -6.78 12.33
C ASP A 92 5.16 -7.46 11.58
N ALA A 93 4.47 -6.74 10.69
CA ALA A 93 3.37 -7.28 9.90
C ALA A 93 3.83 -8.45 9.00
N PRO A 94 2.96 -9.46 8.76
CA PRO A 94 3.26 -10.56 7.85
C PRO A 94 3.69 -10.06 6.47
N LYS A 95 4.82 -10.57 5.98
CA LYS A 95 5.37 -10.24 4.66
C LYS A 95 4.86 -11.25 3.63
N ILE A 96 4.35 -10.76 2.50
CA ILE A 96 3.78 -11.53 1.38
C ILE A 96 4.79 -11.78 0.26
#